data_AF-A0A8H4LLY9-F1
#
_entry.id   AF-A0A8H4LLY9-F1
#
_cell.length_a   1.000
_cell.length_b   1.000
_cell.length_c   1.000
_cell.angle_alpha   90.00
_cell.angle_beta   90.00
_cell.angle_gamma   90.00
#
_symmetry.space_group_name_H-M   'P 1'
#
loop_
_entity.id
_entity.type
_entity.pdbx_description
1 polymer ?
#
loop_
_entity_poly.entity_id
_entity_poly.type
_entity_poly.pdbx_seq_one_letter_code
_entity_poly.pdbx_strand_id
1 'polypeptide(L)'
;MSEKTSAAPARFIQDNWRWCQKCASLFWTGNALCVPGGVHDHSSSGTYTLAQAGAGQPDWKWCSKCQTLSFAGNGSVGPCKAGGNHDVSGSANYRLPQDSAGQPNWRWCNKCQAMCFSDGSAGKCQTGGNHDFTGSAKYTLALDGNPRDVASGQDKWRWCKKCQVLAWDGHSCCPSGGSHVSIGSGNYSLTAYDSSKPNSQSGWKWCHKCYGLAFANGSSGGTCPQGGAHDHTKSADYSLLMNAGSGGQNQWAWCKWCQQLWWTGHGSGRCSHSPIGGHSQEGSAEYRIPFATD
;
A
#
# COMPACT_ATOMS: atom_id res chain seq x y z
N MET A 1 -15.85 33.11 -34.73
CA MET A 1 -16.41 32.37 -33.58
C MET A 1 -16.78 30.99 -34.13
N SER A 2 -16.26 29.86 -33.69
CA SER A 2 -15.73 29.54 -32.37
C SER A 2 -14.65 28.45 -32.48
N GLU A 3 -13.58 28.61 -31.71
CA GLU A 3 -12.60 27.56 -31.46
C GLU A 3 -13.27 26.42 -30.69
N LYS A 4 -13.17 25.20 -31.23
CA LYS A 4 -13.52 23.99 -30.49
C LYS A 4 -12.39 23.71 -29.50
N THR A 5 -12.74 23.82 -28.23
CA THR A 5 -12.01 23.38 -27.04
C THR A 5 -11.22 22.09 -27.27
N SER A 6 -9.90 22.19 -27.14
CA SER A 6 -9.00 21.04 -27.04
C SER A 6 -9.18 20.40 -25.66
N ALA A 7 -9.53 19.11 -25.64
CA ALA A 7 -9.56 18.32 -24.41
C ALA A 7 -8.12 18.20 -23.88
N ALA A 8 -7.91 18.57 -22.61
CA ALA A 8 -6.64 18.38 -21.94
C ALA A 8 -6.23 16.88 -22.00
N PRO A 9 -4.97 16.55 -22.30
CA PRO A 9 -4.54 15.16 -22.39
C PRO A 9 -4.75 14.45 -21.05
N ALA A 10 -5.18 13.19 -21.10
CA ALA A 10 -5.37 12.36 -19.93
C ALA A 10 -4.10 12.37 -19.07
N ARG A 11 -4.22 12.83 -17.82
CA ARG A 11 -3.12 12.87 -16.87
C ARG A 11 -2.88 11.43 -16.39
N PHE A 12 -1.89 10.75 -16.97
CA PHE A 12 -1.46 9.45 -16.46
C PHE A 12 -0.82 9.64 -15.08
N ILE A 13 -1.50 9.11 -14.08
CA ILE A 13 -1.14 9.24 -12.68
C ILE A 13 -0.89 7.83 -12.14
N GLN A 14 0.28 7.59 -11.56
CA GLN A 14 0.55 6.36 -10.81
C GLN A 14 0.35 6.64 -9.32
N ASP A 15 -0.46 5.81 -8.67
CA ASP A 15 -0.75 5.89 -7.25
C ASP A 15 0.07 4.86 -6.43
N ASN A 16 -0.26 4.77 -5.14
CA ASN A 16 0.41 3.89 -4.16
C ASN A 16 1.87 4.21 -3.91
N TRP A 17 2.26 5.46 -4.03
CA TRP A 17 3.54 5.87 -3.50
C TRP A 17 3.39 6.08 -2.00
N ARG A 18 4.37 5.60 -1.24
CA ARG A 18 4.46 5.76 0.22
C ARG A 18 5.90 6.08 0.58
N TRP A 19 6.08 6.74 1.71
CA TRP A 19 7.39 6.84 2.35
C TRP A 19 7.42 6.01 3.64
N CYS A 20 8.63 5.85 4.17
CA CYS A 20 8.89 5.06 5.35
C CYS A 20 9.59 5.88 6.42
N GLN A 21 9.08 5.86 7.65
CA GLN A 21 9.66 6.55 8.81
C GLN A 21 11.14 6.23 9.05
N LYS A 22 11.58 5.01 8.71
CA LYS A 22 12.94 4.55 8.99
C LYS A 22 13.97 4.96 7.93
N CYS A 23 13.57 4.99 6.66
CA CYS A 23 14.48 5.28 5.54
C CYS A 23 14.17 6.58 4.81
N ALA A 24 13.05 7.23 5.12
CA ALA A 24 12.53 8.45 4.51
C ALA A 24 12.27 8.41 2.99
N SER A 25 12.78 7.41 2.27
CA SER A 25 12.60 7.28 0.82
C SER A 25 11.14 7.04 0.43
N LEU A 26 10.74 7.62 -0.70
CA LEU A 26 9.50 7.34 -1.41
C LEU A 26 9.67 6.10 -2.29
N PHE A 27 8.73 5.17 -2.21
CA PHE A 27 8.69 3.96 -3.02
C PHE A 27 7.26 3.64 -3.43
N TRP A 28 7.15 2.96 -4.55
CA TRP A 28 5.91 2.32 -4.96
C TRP A 28 5.71 1.09 -4.07
N THR A 29 4.51 0.92 -3.50
CA THR A 29 4.27 -0.13 -2.50
C THR A 29 4.39 -1.54 -3.07
N GLY A 30 4.38 -2.54 -2.19
CA GLY A 30 4.53 -3.95 -2.54
C GLY A 30 5.90 -4.48 -2.08
N ASN A 31 6.68 -5.07 -3.00
CA ASN A 31 7.96 -5.71 -2.72
C ASN A 31 9.13 -4.72 -2.49
N ALA A 32 8.86 -3.50 -2.02
CA ALA A 32 9.87 -2.46 -1.78
C ALA A 32 10.89 -2.89 -0.70
N LEU A 33 12.16 -2.55 -0.92
CA LEU A 33 13.26 -2.90 -0.01
C LEU A 33 13.55 -1.75 0.96
N CYS A 34 13.48 -2.04 2.27
CA CYS A 34 13.79 -1.05 3.29
C CYS A 34 15.32 -0.96 3.54
N VAL A 35 15.87 0.25 3.55
CA VAL A 35 17.33 0.45 3.72
C VAL A 35 17.85 -0.09 5.06
N PRO A 36 17.24 0.23 6.22
CA PRO A 36 17.56 -0.40 7.51
C PRO A 36 17.35 -1.93 7.56
N GLY A 37 16.78 -2.53 6.52
CA GLY A 37 16.31 -3.90 6.54
C GLY A 37 14.95 -4.05 7.21
N GLY A 38 14.41 -5.26 7.11
CA GLY A 38 13.05 -5.56 7.53
C GLY A 38 12.00 -4.80 6.72
N VAL A 39 10.81 -4.68 7.30
CA VAL A 39 9.64 -4.08 6.66
C VAL A 39 9.65 -2.57 6.78
N HIS A 40 9.21 -1.82 5.76
CA HIS A 40 9.03 -0.37 5.90
C HIS A 40 8.03 -0.02 7.02
N ASP A 41 8.12 1.18 7.59
CA ASP A 41 7.17 1.72 8.58
C ASP A 41 6.43 2.90 7.94
N HIS A 42 5.13 2.75 7.65
CA HIS A 42 4.34 3.77 6.96
C HIS A 42 3.38 4.51 7.89
N SER A 43 3.56 4.38 9.22
CA SER A 43 2.60 4.85 10.23
C SER A 43 2.22 6.33 10.11
N SER A 44 3.10 7.18 9.59
CA SER A 44 2.80 8.61 9.33
C SER A 44 2.96 8.99 7.86
N SER A 45 2.90 8.01 6.97
CA SER A 45 2.88 8.26 5.54
C SER A 45 1.43 8.49 5.07
N GLY A 46 1.21 9.52 4.25
CA GLY A 46 0.08 9.60 3.35
C GLY A 46 0.27 8.69 2.13
N THR A 47 -0.75 8.54 1.30
CA THR A 47 -0.63 7.88 -0.01
C THR A 47 -0.47 8.97 -1.06
N TYR A 48 0.46 8.77 -1.98
CA TYR A 48 0.82 9.77 -2.97
C TYR A 48 0.63 9.26 -4.39
N THR A 49 0.33 10.21 -5.26
CA THR A 49 0.27 10.04 -6.70
C THR A 49 1.36 10.83 -7.40
N LEU A 50 1.94 10.22 -8.43
CA LEU A 50 2.91 10.83 -9.30
C LEU A 50 2.36 10.95 -10.72
N ALA A 51 2.39 12.16 -11.27
CA ALA A 51 1.93 12.44 -12.62
C ALA A 51 3.07 12.30 -13.65
N GLN A 52 2.73 11.83 -14.85
CA GLN A 52 3.65 11.75 -15.99
C GLN A 52 3.59 12.99 -16.90
N ALA A 53 2.60 13.86 -16.67
CA ALA A 53 2.35 15.06 -17.45
C ALA A 53 1.99 16.25 -16.54
N GLY A 54 2.20 17.47 -17.06
CA GLY A 54 1.96 18.73 -16.35
C GLY A 54 3.26 19.46 -15.97
N ALA A 55 3.13 20.51 -15.16
CA ALA A 55 4.26 21.28 -14.64
C ALA A 55 5.03 20.49 -13.57
N GLY A 56 6.33 20.75 -13.45
CA GLY A 56 7.22 20.10 -12.50
C GLY A 56 8.51 19.61 -13.15
N GLN A 57 9.50 19.31 -12.31
CA GLN A 57 10.78 18.79 -12.74
C GLN A 57 10.58 17.38 -13.34
N PRO A 58 11.00 17.14 -14.60
CA PRO A 58 10.94 15.81 -15.22
C PRO A 58 12.05 14.90 -14.69
N ASP A 59 12.13 13.70 -15.28
CA ASP A 59 13.21 12.73 -15.11
C ASP A 59 13.25 12.06 -13.74
N TRP A 60 12.12 12.05 -13.04
CA TRP A 60 11.88 11.15 -11.93
C TRP A 60 11.46 9.79 -12.46
N LYS A 61 12.10 8.74 -11.95
CA LYS A 61 11.99 7.38 -12.46
C LYS A 61 11.81 6.38 -11.32
N TRP A 62 10.88 5.45 -11.50
CA TRP A 62 10.71 4.28 -10.66
C TRP A 62 11.83 3.27 -10.90
N CYS A 63 12.34 2.67 -9.83
CA CYS A 63 13.32 1.59 -9.91
C CYS A 63 12.67 0.21 -9.75
N SER A 64 12.78 -0.66 -10.74
CA SER A 64 12.17 -2.00 -10.73
C SER A 64 12.75 -2.93 -9.66
N LYS A 65 14.00 -2.72 -9.25
CA LYS A 65 14.71 -3.56 -8.28
C LYS A 65 14.33 -3.29 -6.82
N CYS A 66 14.00 -2.04 -6.48
CA CYS A 66 13.78 -1.63 -5.09
C CYS A 66 12.53 -0.75 -4.89
N GLN A 67 11.79 -0.49 -5.95
CA GLN A 67 10.56 0.29 -6.00
C GLN A 67 10.71 1.78 -5.65
N THR A 68 11.92 2.25 -5.35
CA THR A 68 12.18 3.66 -4.97
C THR A 68 12.07 4.59 -6.19
N LEU A 69 11.57 5.81 -5.97
CA LEU A 69 11.63 6.88 -6.97
C LEU A 69 13.03 7.51 -6.94
N SER A 70 13.72 7.47 -8.07
CA SER A 70 15.07 8.03 -8.26
C SER A 70 15.07 9.10 -9.35
N PHE A 71 15.86 10.15 -9.16
CA PHE A 71 16.08 11.18 -10.16
C PHE A 71 17.14 10.73 -11.18
N ALA A 72 16.82 10.85 -12.47
CA ALA A 72 17.68 10.47 -13.59
C ALA A 72 18.18 11.68 -14.40
N GLY A 73 17.69 12.88 -14.11
CA GLY A 73 17.93 14.08 -14.95
C GLY A 73 19.34 14.67 -14.87
N ASN A 74 20.22 14.13 -14.02
CA ASN A 74 21.62 14.55 -13.89
C ASN A 74 22.62 13.54 -14.50
N GLY A 75 22.13 12.57 -15.28
CA GLY A 75 22.97 11.55 -15.92
C GLY A 75 23.36 10.38 -15.01
N SER A 76 22.92 10.37 -13.75
CA SER A 76 23.11 9.25 -12.83
C SER A 76 21.82 8.94 -12.06
N VAL A 77 21.44 7.66 -12.02
CA VAL A 77 20.28 7.17 -11.25
C VAL A 77 20.66 6.72 -9.84
N GLY A 78 21.94 6.77 -9.49
CA GLY A 78 22.45 6.50 -8.14
C GLY A 78 22.50 5.01 -7.74
N PRO A 79 23.17 4.70 -6.61
CA PRO A 79 23.24 3.35 -6.06
C PRO A 79 21.89 2.83 -5.54
N CYS A 80 21.60 1.57 -5.83
CA CYS A 80 20.38 0.88 -5.46
C CYS A 80 20.57 -0.01 -4.23
N LYS A 81 19.55 -0.08 -3.35
CA LYS A 81 19.54 -0.99 -2.20
C LYS A 81 19.63 -2.48 -2.60
N ALA A 82 19.15 -2.84 -3.80
CA ALA A 82 19.26 -4.20 -4.34
C ALA A 82 20.67 -4.54 -4.87
N GLY A 83 21.61 -3.60 -4.83
CA GLY A 83 22.93 -3.72 -5.43
C GLY A 83 23.04 -3.03 -6.80
N GLY A 84 24.25 -2.55 -7.12
CA GLY A 84 24.52 -1.77 -8.33
C GLY A 84 23.76 -0.44 -8.37
N ASN A 85 23.41 0.03 -9.56
CA ASN A 85 22.62 1.25 -9.76
C ASN A 85 21.12 0.95 -9.88
N HIS A 86 20.29 1.98 -9.63
CA HIS A 86 18.85 1.90 -9.86
C HIS A 86 18.55 1.47 -11.30
N ASP A 87 17.56 0.61 -11.49
CA ASP A 87 17.14 0.12 -12.79
C ASP A 87 15.80 0.76 -13.17
N VAL A 88 15.86 1.68 -14.12
CA VAL A 88 14.75 2.54 -14.54
C VAL A 88 14.20 2.17 -15.92
N SER A 89 14.61 1.03 -16.47
CA SER A 89 14.32 0.60 -17.86
C SER A 89 12.83 0.47 -18.18
N GLY A 90 12.00 0.12 -17.19
CA GLY A 90 10.54 0.03 -17.33
C GLY A 90 9.76 1.22 -16.77
N SER A 91 10.45 2.31 -16.39
CA SER A 91 9.80 3.43 -15.72
C SER A 91 9.19 4.44 -16.70
N ALA A 92 7.98 4.91 -16.38
CA ALA A 92 7.48 6.16 -16.92
C ALA A 92 8.38 7.35 -16.54
N ASN A 93 8.17 8.51 -17.19
CA ASN A 93 8.83 9.76 -16.80
C ASN A 93 7.91 10.59 -15.88
N TYR A 94 8.11 10.52 -14.57
CA TYR A 94 7.32 11.28 -13.62
C TYR A 94 7.81 12.72 -13.52
N ARG A 95 6.88 13.63 -13.23
CA ARG A 95 7.15 15.05 -13.02
C ARG A 95 6.78 15.43 -11.59
N LEU A 96 7.75 15.98 -10.85
CA LEU A 96 7.53 16.42 -9.49
C LEU A 96 7.42 17.96 -9.41
N PRO A 97 6.29 18.50 -8.96
CA PRO A 97 6.15 19.92 -8.70
C PRO A 97 7.13 20.40 -7.62
N GLN A 98 7.59 21.63 -7.77
CA GLN A 98 8.41 22.34 -6.80
C GLN A 98 7.59 23.49 -6.22
N ASP A 99 7.67 23.69 -4.90
CA ASP A 99 7.02 24.80 -4.17
C ASP A 99 5.53 25.03 -4.56
N SER A 100 4.76 23.94 -4.69
CA SER A 100 3.35 23.97 -5.12
C SER A 100 2.38 23.40 -4.07
N ALA A 101 1.08 23.33 -4.38
CA ALA A 101 0.11 22.71 -3.48
C ALA A 101 0.33 21.19 -3.36
N GLY A 102 0.36 20.67 -2.13
CA GLY A 102 0.59 19.27 -1.82
C GLY A 102 1.27 19.11 -0.46
N GLN A 103 1.68 17.90 -0.10
CA GLN A 103 2.54 17.69 1.06
C GLN A 103 3.93 18.29 0.76
N PRO A 104 4.42 19.25 1.56
CA PRO A 104 5.76 19.81 1.39
C PRO A 104 6.83 18.88 1.97
N ASN A 105 8.06 19.39 2.11
CA ASN A 105 9.17 18.71 2.77
C ASN A 105 9.67 17.44 2.05
N TRP A 106 9.61 17.41 0.72
CA TRP A 106 10.24 16.37 -0.10
C TRP A 106 11.52 16.87 -0.73
N ARG A 107 12.59 16.07 -0.65
CA ARG A 107 13.93 16.42 -1.13
C ARG A 107 14.56 15.26 -1.88
N TRP A 108 15.30 15.61 -2.91
CA TRP A 108 16.24 14.73 -3.60
C TRP A 108 17.47 14.48 -2.74
N CYS A 109 17.92 13.23 -2.65
CA CYS A 109 19.18 12.89 -1.98
C CYS A 109 20.34 12.83 -2.98
N ASN A 110 21.41 13.61 -2.77
CA ASN A 110 22.55 13.68 -3.69
C ASN A 110 23.38 12.39 -3.75
N LYS A 111 23.36 11.58 -2.68
CA LYS A 111 24.20 10.38 -2.58
C LYS A 111 23.62 9.24 -3.38
N CYS A 112 22.30 9.23 -3.45
CA CYS A 112 21.51 8.03 -3.67
C CYS A 112 20.43 8.25 -4.72
N GLN A 113 20.20 9.50 -5.11
CA GLN A 113 19.26 9.99 -6.11
C GLN A 113 17.79 9.78 -5.77
N ALA A 114 17.48 9.18 -4.62
CA ALA A 114 16.11 8.91 -4.20
C ALA A 114 15.36 10.18 -3.79
N MET A 115 14.05 10.19 -4.07
CA MET A 115 13.12 11.12 -3.46
C MET A 115 12.88 10.72 -1.99
N CYS A 116 13.05 11.66 -1.07
CA CYS A 116 13.00 11.41 0.36
C CYS A 116 12.16 12.47 1.08
N PHE A 117 11.37 12.02 2.03
CA PHE A 117 10.71 12.91 2.98
C PHE A 117 11.75 13.50 3.93
N SER A 118 11.64 14.79 4.23
CA SER A 118 12.66 15.54 4.99
C SER A 118 12.11 16.22 6.23
N ASP A 119 10.83 15.99 6.56
CA ASP A 119 10.24 16.48 7.79
C ASP A 119 10.58 15.52 8.94
N GLY A 120 11.46 15.97 9.84
CA GLY A 120 11.99 15.16 10.94
C GLY A 120 13.33 14.49 10.61
N SER A 121 13.44 13.18 10.87
CA SER A 121 14.67 12.43 10.60
C SER A 121 14.91 12.28 9.10
N ALA A 122 16.10 12.65 8.63
CA ALA A 122 16.51 12.47 7.24
C ALA A 122 16.54 10.99 6.79
N GLY A 123 16.32 10.02 7.70
CA GLY A 123 16.26 8.59 7.37
C GLY A 123 17.60 7.99 6.96
N LYS A 124 17.70 6.66 6.96
CA LYS A 124 18.91 5.96 6.53
C LYS A 124 19.02 5.89 5.01
N CYS A 125 20.17 6.30 4.49
CA CYS A 125 20.52 6.27 3.08
C CYS A 125 21.14 4.93 2.68
N GLN A 126 20.81 4.43 1.48
CA GLN A 126 21.36 3.15 1.01
C GLN A 126 22.88 3.16 0.79
N THR A 127 23.48 4.34 0.67
CA THR A 127 24.94 4.51 0.61
C THR A 127 25.58 4.65 1.99
N GLY A 128 24.81 4.44 3.07
CA GLY A 128 25.24 4.59 4.45
C GLY A 128 25.00 6.00 5.00
N GLY A 129 24.89 6.09 6.33
CA GLY A 129 24.56 7.34 7.02
C GLY A 129 23.13 7.82 6.73
N ASN A 130 22.91 9.14 6.81
CA ASN A 130 21.63 9.77 6.51
C ASN A 130 21.58 10.28 5.06
N HIS A 131 20.38 10.58 4.55
CA HIS A 131 20.25 11.24 3.25
C HIS A 131 20.86 12.64 3.26
N ASP A 132 21.44 13.05 2.13
CA ASP A 132 22.06 14.36 1.92
C ASP A 132 21.26 15.16 0.90
N PHE A 133 20.67 16.27 1.34
CA PHE A 133 19.78 17.10 0.53
C PHE A 133 20.49 18.31 -0.09
N THR A 134 21.82 18.36 -0.06
CA THR A 134 22.62 19.43 -0.67
C THR A 134 22.31 19.50 -2.17
N GLY A 135 21.95 20.70 -2.65
CA GLY A 135 21.56 20.93 -4.05
C GLY A 135 20.13 20.56 -4.40
N SER A 136 19.35 20.01 -3.45
CA SER A 136 17.94 19.69 -3.69
C SER A 136 17.06 20.93 -3.63
N ALA A 137 16.20 21.10 -4.63
CA ALA A 137 14.99 21.93 -4.52
C ALA A 137 14.01 21.35 -3.46
N LYS A 138 12.92 22.07 -3.19
CA LYS A 138 11.82 21.61 -2.33
C LYS A 138 10.67 21.13 -3.21
N TYR A 139 10.38 19.83 -3.13
CA TYR A 139 9.31 19.22 -3.88
C TYR A 139 8.05 19.10 -3.03
N THR A 140 6.92 18.99 -3.71
CA THR A 140 5.61 18.78 -3.10
C THR A 140 4.93 17.61 -3.78
N LEU A 141 4.39 16.66 -3.00
CA LEU A 141 3.66 15.51 -3.53
C LEU A 141 2.16 15.64 -3.27
N ALA A 142 1.36 15.24 -4.25
CA ALA A 142 -0.10 15.17 -4.09
C ALA A 142 -0.46 14.09 -3.07
N LEU A 143 -1.25 14.45 -2.06
CA LEU A 143 -1.83 13.53 -1.09
C LEU A 143 -3.17 13.04 -1.62
N ASP A 144 -3.31 11.73 -1.79
CA ASP A 144 -4.55 11.17 -2.37
C ASP A 144 -5.63 10.92 -1.33
N GLY A 145 -5.28 10.96 -0.04
CA GLY A 145 -6.20 10.80 1.08
C GLY A 145 -7.17 9.62 0.91
N ASN A 146 -6.81 8.44 1.44
CA ASN A 146 -7.63 7.22 1.53
C ASN A 146 -7.61 6.32 0.26
N PRO A 147 -7.81 4.98 0.40
CA PRO A 147 -8.03 4.09 -0.73
C PRO A 147 -9.15 4.57 -1.66
N ARG A 148 -8.99 4.33 -2.97
CA ARG A 148 -9.96 4.65 -4.02
C ARG A 148 -11.36 4.10 -3.70
N ASP A 149 -12.37 4.84 -4.15
CA ASP A 149 -13.79 4.50 -4.04
C ASP A 149 -14.09 3.12 -4.65
N VAL A 150 -14.86 2.30 -3.94
CA VAL A 150 -14.99 0.83 -4.13
C VAL A 150 -16.03 0.42 -5.17
N ALA A 151 -16.73 1.40 -5.77
CA ALA A 151 -17.95 1.18 -6.56
C ALA A 151 -17.78 0.15 -7.70
N SER A 152 -16.59 0.02 -8.28
CA SER A 152 -16.28 -0.94 -9.36
C SER A 152 -15.23 -2.00 -9.01
N GLY A 153 -14.77 -2.05 -7.77
CA GLY A 153 -13.69 -2.95 -7.35
C GLY A 153 -12.47 -2.19 -6.87
N GLN A 154 -12.07 -2.49 -5.64
CA GLN A 154 -10.84 -2.06 -5.02
C GLN A 154 -9.84 -3.21 -5.08
N ASP A 155 -8.77 -3.00 -5.82
CA ASP A 155 -7.65 -3.91 -5.96
C ASP A 155 -6.61 -3.69 -4.84
N LYS A 156 -5.45 -4.33 -4.97
CA LYS A 156 -4.29 -4.20 -4.08
C LYS A 156 -4.55 -4.74 -2.69
N TRP A 157 -5.56 -5.57 -2.52
CA TRP A 157 -5.64 -6.45 -1.38
C TRP A 157 -4.56 -7.51 -1.49
N ARG A 158 -3.85 -7.77 -0.41
CA ARG A 158 -2.73 -8.71 -0.33
C ARG A 158 -2.86 -9.60 0.89
N TRP A 159 -2.53 -10.86 0.69
CA TRP A 159 -2.27 -11.80 1.76
C TRP A 159 -0.94 -11.47 2.43
N CYS A 160 -0.91 -11.51 3.77
CA CYS A 160 0.32 -11.35 4.53
C CYS A 160 0.84 -12.67 5.08
N LYS A 161 2.00 -13.15 4.62
CA LYS A 161 2.56 -14.45 5.08
C LYS A 161 2.90 -14.56 6.57
N LYS A 162 3.03 -13.43 7.28
CA LYS A 162 3.36 -13.42 8.72
C LYS A 162 2.15 -13.64 9.62
N CYS A 163 1.01 -13.08 9.22
CA CYS A 163 -0.21 -13.06 10.03
C CYS A 163 -1.41 -13.69 9.32
N GLN A 164 -1.23 -14.13 8.09
CA GLN A 164 -2.22 -14.75 7.22
C GLN A 164 -3.42 -13.88 6.83
N VAL A 165 -3.51 -12.64 7.33
CA VAL A 165 -4.66 -11.78 7.06
C VAL A 165 -4.63 -11.16 5.67
N LEU A 166 -5.81 -10.89 5.13
CA LEU A 166 -5.97 -10.02 3.97
C LEU A 166 -5.87 -8.56 4.43
N ALA A 167 -4.92 -7.83 3.89
CA ALA A 167 -4.70 -6.42 4.17
C ALA A 167 -4.46 -5.65 2.89
N TRP A 168 -4.82 -4.38 2.89
CA TRP A 168 -4.57 -3.52 1.75
C TRP A 168 -3.07 -3.19 1.65
N ASP A 169 -2.48 -3.34 0.47
CA ASP A 169 -1.02 -3.26 0.26
C ASP A 169 -0.46 -1.87 0.62
N GLY A 170 0.74 -1.83 1.19
CA GLY A 170 1.40 -0.56 1.53
C GLY A 170 0.84 0.15 2.79
N HIS A 171 -0.13 -0.46 3.46
CA HIS A 171 -0.69 0.03 4.72
C HIS A 171 -0.34 -0.91 5.87
N SER A 172 0.10 -0.37 7.01
CA SER A 172 0.86 -1.14 7.99
C SER A 172 0.23 -1.19 9.38
N CYS A 173 -0.19 -2.39 9.81
CA CYS A 173 -0.08 -2.86 11.20
C CYS A 173 -0.20 -4.40 11.25
N CYS A 174 0.92 -5.10 11.10
CA CYS A 174 0.93 -6.55 11.23
C CYS A 174 0.95 -6.94 12.71
N PRO A 175 0.08 -7.84 13.18
CA PRO A 175 0.11 -8.33 14.57
C PRO A 175 1.41 -9.08 14.92
N SER A 176 2.17 -9.54 13.91
CA SER A 176 3.54 -10.07 14.06
C SER A 176 4.62 -9.00 14.20
N GLY A 177 4.24 -7.72 14.31
CA GLY A 177 5.14 -6.58 14.32
C GLY A 177 5.49 -6.08 12.91
N GLY A 178 5.63 -4.76 12.80
CA GLY A 178 5.95 -4.05 11.55
C GLY A 178 4.83 -4.13 10.49
N SER A 179 5.17 -3.97 9.21
CA SER A 179 4.21 -4.02 8.09
C SER A 179 3.87 -5.44 7.63
N HIS A 180 2.77 -5.56 6.88
CA HIS A 180 2.42 -6.79 6.17
C HIS A 180 3.52 -7.19 5.16
N VAL A 181 3.65 -8.48 4.87
CA VAL A 181 4.60 -9.03 3.89
C VAL A 181 3.79 -9.77 2.84
N SER A 182 3.74 -9.21 1.63
CA SER A 182 2.95 -9.69 0.49
C SER A 182 3.74 -10.60 -0.46
N ILE A 183 4.94 -11.04 -0.10
CA ILE A 183 5.73 -11.99 -0.89
C ILE A 183 4.94 -13.31 -1.03
N GLY A 184 4.70 -13.72 -2.28
CA GLY A 184 3.91 -14.91 -2.61
C GLY A 184 2.40 -14.67 -2.62
N SER A 185 1.93 -13.44 -2.36
CA SER A 185 0.53 -13.06 -2.46
C SER A 185 0.14 -12.77 -3.91
N GLY A 186 -1.08 -13.16 -4.30
CA GLY A 186 -1.76 -12.57 -5.45
C GLY A 186 -2.09 -11.09 -5.20
N ASN A 187 -2.55 -10.40 -6.26
CA ASN A 187 -3.28 -9.14 -6.13
C ASN A 187 -4.77 -9.49 -6.10
N TYR A 188 -5.46 -9.17 -5.00
CA TYR A 188 -6.88 -9.47 -4.85
C TYR A 188 -7.73 -8.22 -5.07
N SER A 189 -8.97 -8.42 -5.50
CA SER A 189 -9.95 -7.37 -5.68
C SER A 189 -11.20 -7.63 -4.86
N LEU A 190 -11.65 -6.61 -4.12
CA LEU A 190 -12.91 -6.60 -3.39
C LEU A 190 -13.84 -5.60 -4.02
N THR A 191 -15.09 -5.99 -4.24
CA THR A 191 -16.13 -5.10 -4.78
C THR A 191 -17.06 -4.65 -3.66
N ALA A 192 -17.70 -3.50 -3.85
CA ALA A 192 -18.76 -3.05 -2.95
C ALA A 192 -19.82 -4.15 -2.73
N TYR A 193 -20.45 -4.15 -1.57
CA TYR A 193 -21.57 -5.04 -1.28
C TYR A 193 -22.70 -4.80 -2.29
N ASP A 194 -23.18 -5.89 -2.88
CA ASP A 194 -24.29 -5.91 -3.81
C ASP A 194 -25.23 -7.07 -3.43
N SER A 195 -26.42 -6.72 -2.94
CA SER A 195 -27.42 -7.69 -2.48
C SER A 195 -28.00 -8.55 -3.60
N SER A 196 -27.79 -8.20 -4.87
CA SER A 196 -28.22 -9.00 -6.01
C SER A 196 -27.28 -10.17 -6.31
N LYS A 197 -26.05 -10.17 -5.78
CA LYS A 197 -25.07 -11.23 -6.03
C LYS A 197 -25.34 -12.45 -5.14
N PRO A 198 -25.53 -13.65 -5.71
CA PRO A 198 -25.75 -14.86 -4.93
C PRO A 198 -24.50 -15.20 -4.12
N ASN A 199 -24.70 -15.78 -2.94
CA ASN A 199 -23.63 -16.22 -2.04
C ASN A 199 -22.65 -15.10 -1.62
N SER A 200 -23.08 -13.84 -1.70
CA SER A 200 -22.30 -12.69 -1.24
C SER A 200 -22.68 -12.32 0.20
N GLN A 201 -21.70 -12.29 1.09
CA GLN A 201 -21.87 -11.82 2.46
C GLN A 201 -21.52 -10.33 2.58
N SER A 202 -22.43 -9.55 3.18
CA SER A 202 -22.21 -8.16 3.61
C SER A 202 -21.51 -8.09 4.98
N GLY A 203 -21.18 -6.88 5.43
CA GLY A 203 -20.59 -6.63 6.74
C GLY A 203 -19.06 -6.72 6.77
N TRP A 204 -18.41 -6.83 5.62
CA TRP A 204 -16.95 -6.83 5.52
C TRP A 204 -16.46 -5.42 5.26
N LYS A 205 -15.57 -4.94 6.12
CA LYS A 205 -15.07 -3.57 6.10
C LYS A 205 -13.59 -3.55 6.38
N TRP A 206 -12.88 -2.65 5.74
CA TRP A 206 -11.49 -2.39 6.07
C TRP A 206 -11.43 -1.58 7.37
N CYS A 207 -10.38 -1.81 8.15
CA CYS A 207 -10.15 -1.08 9.38
C CYS A 207 -9.24 0.13 9.14
N HIS A 208 -9.66 1.34 9.50
CA HIS A 208 -8.89 2.57 9.32
C HIS A 208 -7.54 2.56 10.06
N LYS A 209 -7.44 1.78 11.14
CA LYS A 209 -6.22 1.69 11.95
C LYS A 209 -5.22 0.69 11.38
N CYS A 210 -5.66 -0.51 11.05
CA CYS A 210 -4.76 -1.61 10.66
C CYS A 210 -4.79 -1.97 9.19
N TYR A 211 -5.76 -1.45 8.43
CA TYR A 211 -5.96 -1.70 7.00
C TYR A 211 -6.15 -3.18 6.62
N GLY A 212 -6.40 -4.04 7.61
CA GLY A 212 -6.91 -5.38 7.41
C GLY A 212 -8.40 -5.37 7.10
N LEU A 213 -8.84 -6.34 6.30
CA LEU A 213 -10.26 -6.60 6.11
C LEU A 213 -10.80 -7.33 7.36
N ALA A 214 -11.87 -6.80 7.94
CA ALA A 214 -12.51 -7.38 9.11
C ALA A 214 -14.03 -7.37 8.99
N PHE A 215 -14.66 -8.32 9.66
CA PHE A 215 -16.11 -8.43 9.74
C PHE A 215 -16.64 -7.46 10.79
N ALA A 216 -17.34 -6.42 10.36
CA ALA A 216 -17.85 -5.34 11.18
C ALA A 216 -19.16 -5.68 11.90
N ASN A 217 -19.89 -6.69 11.41
CA ASN A 217 -21.18 -7.10 11.98
C ASN A 217 -21.04 -8.16 13.09
N GLY A 218 -19.82 -8.43 13.56
CA GLY A 218 -19.58 -9.33 14.69
C GLY A 218 -19.95 -8.69 16.04
N SER A 219 -20.37 -9.53 17.00
CA SER A 219 -20.81 -9.07 18.33
C SER A 219 -19.72 -8.45 19.22
N SER A 220 -18.44 -8.64 18.89
CA SER A 220 -17.30 -8.25 19.74
C SER A 220 -16.35 -7.20 19.14
N GLY A 221 -16.61 -6.68 17.93
CA GLY A 221 -15.76 -5.68 17.25
C GLY A 221 -14.31 -6.11 16.92
N GLY A 222 -13.84 -7.21 17.51
CA GLY A 222 -12.52 -7.83 17.31
C GLY A 222 -11.35 -7.05 17.90
N THR A 223 -10.31 -7.76 18.34
CA THR A 223 -9.06 -7.11 18.73
C THR A 223 -8.31 -6.60 17.48
N CYS A 224 -8.13 -5.29 17.39
CA CYS A 224 -7.34 -4.65 16.34
C CYS A 224 -5.83 -4.78 16.63
N PRO A 225 -4.98 -5.07 15.62
CA PRO A 225 -3.52 -5.02 15.78
C PRO A 225 -2.96 -3.68 16.31
N GLN A 226 -3.66 -2.57 16.09
CA GLN A 226 -3.33 -1.24 16.64
C GLN A 226 -3.92 -1.01 18.06
N GLY A 227 -4.50 -2.03 18.68
CA GLY A 227 -5.21 -1.92 19.96
C GLY A 227 -6.68 -1.50 19.83
N GLY A 228 -7.49 -1.89 20.81
CA GLY A 228 -8.94 -1.66 20.84
C GLY A 228 -9.71 -2.42 19.74
N ALA A 229 -10.95 -1.98 19.48
CA ALA A 229 -11.81 -2.53 18.42
C ALA A 229 -11.42 -2.02 17.01
N HIS A 230 -11.79 -2.68 15.93
CA HIS A 230 -11.56 -2.13 14.58
C HIS A 230 -12.35 -0.83 14.34
N ASP A 231 -11.77 0.08 13.56
CA ASP A 231 -12.41 1.34 13.16
C ASP A 231 -12.86 1.24 11.70
N HIS A 232 -14.17 1.25 11.47
CA HIS A 232 -14.75 1.09 10.14
C HIS A 232 -15.31 2.39 9.54
N THR A 233 -15.07 3.53 10.18
CA THR A 233 -15.70 4.83 9.84
C THR A 233 -15.40 5.30 8.41
N LYS A 234 -14.31 4.83 7.80
CA LYS A 234 -13.88 5.19 6.44
C LYS A 234 -14.08 4.08 5.42
N SER A 235 -14.79 3.01 5.80
CA SER A 235 -14.98 1.84 4.95
C SER A 235 -16.37 1.75 4.38
N ALA A 236 -16.43 1.63 3.06
CA ALA A 236 -17.58 1.02 2.39
C ALA A 236 -17.76 -0.44 2.85
N ASP A 237 -18.92 -1.03 2.56
CA ASP A 237 -19.16 -2.45 2.79
C ASP A 237 -18.71 -3.26 1.56
N TYR A 238 -18.02 -4.38 1.76
CA TYR A 238 -17.51 -5.24 0.70
C TYR A 238 -18.32 -6.53 0.58
N SER A 239 -18.43 -7.02 -0.65
CA SER A 239 -18.92 -8.36 -0.97
C SER A 239 -17.82 -9.40 -0.76
N LEU A 240 -18.06 -10.44 0.04
CA LEU A 240 -17.25 -11.65 0.03
C LEU A 240 -18.08 -12.85 -0.41
N LEU A 241 -17.53 -13.61 -1.36
CA LEU A 241 -18.15 -14.85 -1.83
C LEU A 241 -17.98 -15.93 -0.76
N MET A 242 -19.09 -16.51 -0.32
CA MET A 242 -19.16 -17.50 0.75
C MET A 242 -19.61 -18.86 0.22
N ASN A 243 -18.89 -19.94 0.56
CA ASN A 243 -19.21 -21.32 0.21
C ASN A 243 -19.49 -21.54 -1.29
N ALA A 244 -18.76 -20.84 -2.16
CA ALA A 244 -18.95 -20.88 -3.61
C ALA A 244 -18.06 -21.94 -4.29
N GLY A 245 -18.54 -22.52 -5.40
CA GLY A 245 -17.85 -23.62 -6.10
C GLY A 245 -16.65 -23.19 -6.96
N SER A 246 -16.69 -22.02 -7.59
CA SER A 246 -15.65 -21.53 -8.51
C SER A 246 -15.42 -20.02 -8.40
N GLY A 247 -14.22 -19.58 -8.82
CA GLY A 247 -13.81 -18.17 -8.81
C GLY A 247 -12.92 -17.80 -7.61
N GLY A 248 -11.82 -17.09 -7.89
CA GLY A 248 -10.89 -16.57 -6.88
C GLY A 248 -10.08 -17.63 -6.12
N GLN A 249 -9.24 -17.16 -5.20
CA GLN A 249 -8.53 -18.02 -4.26
C GLN A 249 -9.48 -18.45 -3.14
N ASN A 250 -9.47 -19.75 -2.83
CA ASN A 250 -10.23 -20.37 -1.73
C ASN A 250 -9.41 -20.45 -0.45
N GLN A 251 -9.97 -21.10 0.58
CA GLN A 251 -9.36 -21.28 1.89
C GLN A 251 -9.20 -19.96 2.66
N TRP A 252 -10.13 -19.02 2.49
CA TRP A 252 -10.23 -17.87 3.38
C TRP A 252 -11.25 -18.14 4.48
N ALA A 253 -10.92 -17.72 5.69
CA ALA A 253 -11.76 -17.87 6.87
C ALA A 253 -11.83 -16.56 7.66
N TRP A 254 -12.92 -16.40 8.37
CA TRP A 254 -13.13 -15.38 9.39
C TRP A 254 -12.59 -15.88 10.73
N CYS A 255 -11.92 -15.00 11.47
CA CYS A 255 -11.48 -15.28 12.83
C CYS A 255 -12.38 -14.61 13.86
N LYS A 256 -13.07 -15.39 14.71
CA LYS A 256 -14.00 -14.84 15.72
C LYS A 256 -13.36 -13.92 16.78
N TRP A 257 -12.05 -13.96 16.95
CA TRP A 257 -11.36 -13.17 17.97
C TRP A 257 -10.92 -11.81 17.47
N CYS A 258 -10.27 -11.75 16.31
CA CYS A 258 -9.82 -10.49 15.72
C CYS A 258 -10.76 -9.96 14.64
N GLN A 259 -11.79 -10.72 14.25
CA GLN A 259 -12.73 -10.43 13.17
C GLN A 259 -12.10 -10.34 11.77
N GLN A 260 -10.79 -10.55 11.62
CA GLN A 260 -10.11 -10.41 10.35
C GLN A 260 -10.32 -11.63 9.44
N LEU A 261 -10.37 -11.37 8.13
CA LEU A 261 -10.28 -12.42 7.13
C LEU A 261 -8.81 -12.88 7.04
N TRP A 262 -8.60 -14.20 7.07
CA TRP A 262 -7.28 -14.80 6.99
C TRP A 262 -7.27 -16.04 6.09
N TRP A 263 -6.13 -16.30 5.49
CA TRP A 263 -5.94 -17.43 4.59
C TRP A 263 -5.45 -18.65 5.36
N THR A 264 -6.23 -19.73 5.30
CA THR A 264 -5.97 -20.98 6.02
C THR A 264 -5.05 -21.91 5.25
N GLY A 265 -4.73 -21.61 3.98
CA GLY A 265 -3.85 -22.40 3.13
C GLY A 265 -2.37 -22.37 3.51
N HIS A 266 -1.96 -21.52 4.47
CA HIS A 266 -0.56 -21.39 4.88
C HIS A 266 -0.40 -21.20 6.41
N GLY A 267 -0.68 -22.27 7.16
CA GLY A 267 -0.55 -22.28 8.61
C GLY A 267 -1.48 -21.29 9.31
N SER A 268 -1.39 -21.18 10.63
CA SER A 268 -2.36 -20.44 11.44
C SER A 268 -2.07 -18.94 11.59
N GLY A 269 -0.83 -18.50 11.31
CA GLY A 269 -0.42 -17.09 11.41
C GLY A 269 -0.48 -16.52 12.83
N ARG A 270 -0.07 -15.25 12.97
CA ARG A 270 -0.29 -14.50 14.21
C ARG A 270 -1.63 -13.76 14.19
N CYS A 271 -2.47 -14.06 15.18
CA CYS A 271 -3.68 -13.29 15.47
C CYS A 271 -3.36 -12.13 16.42
N SER A 272 -4.07 -11.00 16.31
CA SER A 272 -3.96 -9.85 17.22
C SER A 272 -4.53 -10.09 18.61
N HIS A 273 -5.40 -11.09 18.78
CA HIS A 273 -6.01 -11.43 20.06
C HIS A 273 -5.21 -12.48 20.85
N SER A 274 -4.57 -13.44 20.17
CA SER A 274 -3.93 -14.59 20.81
C SER A 274 -2.43 -14.37 21.03
N PRO A 275 -1.93 -14.40 22.28
CA PRO A 275 -0.50 -14.33 22.56
C PRO A 275 0.25 -15.60 22.12
N ILE A 276 -0.45 -16.73 21.98
CA ILE A 276 0.09 -18.07 21.67
C ILE A 276 0.02 -18.42 20.17
N GLY A 277 -0.49 -17.51 19.34
CA GLY A 277 -0.58 -17.66 17.89
C GLY A 277 -1.90 -18.30 17.41
N GLY A 278 -2.17 -18.15 16.12
CA GLY A 278 -3.27 -18.77 15.40
C GLY A 278 -4.57 -17.99 15.36
N HIS A 279 -5.20 -17.96 14.20
CA HIS A 279 -6.59 -17.54 14.02
C HIS A 279 -7.55 -18.70 14.23
N SER A 280 -8.76 -18.40 14.70
CA SER A 280 -9.86 -19.38 14.80
C SER A 280 -10.58 -19.53 13.45
N GLN A 281 -11.13 -20.72 13.19
CA GLN A 281 -12.10 -20.96 12.10
C GLN A 281 -13.49 -21.28 12.64
N GLU A 282 -13.68 -21.26 13.96
CA GLU A 282 -14.94 -21.65 14.59
C GLU A 282 -16.05 -20.68 14.21
N GLY A 283 -17.12 -21.22 13.61
CA GLY A 283 -18.24 -20.43 13.10
C GLY A 283 -17.95 -19.70 11.79
N SER A 284 -16.77 -19.88 11.20
CA SER A 284 -16.45 -19.34 9.87
C SER A 284 -17.09 -20.18 8.78
N ALA A 285 -17.59 -19.50 7.75
CA ALA A 285 -17.78 -20.12 6.44
C ALA A 285 -16.45 -20.22 5.67
N GLU A 286 -16.46 -20.84 4.49
CA GLU A 286 -15.37 -20.75 3.53
C GLU A 286 -15.58 -19.54 2.64
N TYR A 287 -14.53 -18.73 2.46
CA TYR A 287 -14.58 -17.54 1.62
C TYR A 287 -13.64 -17.65 0.43
N ARG A 288 -14.05 -17.01 -0.66
CA ARG A 288 -13.25 -16.89 -1.88
C ARG A 288 -13.02 -15.44 -2.25
N ILE A 289 -11.78 -15.11 -2.57
CA ILE A 289 -11.37 -13.76 -2.93
C ILE A 289 -10.89 -13.74 -4.39
N PRO A 290 -11.57 -12.98 -5.28
CA PRO A 290 -11.12 -12.82 -6.66
C PRO A 290 -9.73 -12.20 -6.75
N PHE A 291 -8.95 -12.64 -7.74
CA PHE A 291 -7.76 -11.90 -8.15
C PHE A 291 -8.18 -10.64 -8.91
N ALA A 292 -7.42 -9.56 -8.77
CA ALA A 292 -7.56 -8.39 -9.62
C ALA A 292 -7.21 -8.78 -11.06
N THR A 293 -7.95 -8.24 -12.02
CA THR A 293 -7.58 -8.29 -13.43
C THR A 293 -6.54 -7.21 -13.69
N ASP A 294 -5.42 -7.58 -14.30
CA ASP A 294 -4.33 -6.65 -14.68
C ASP A 294 -4.79 -5.59 -15.70
#